data_AF-A0A3D1AYA7-F1
#
_entry.id   AF-A0A3D1AYA7-F1
#
_cell.length_a   1.000
_cell.length_b   1.000
_cell.length_c   1.000
_cell.angle_alpha   90.00
_cell.angle_beta   90.00
_cell.angle_gamma   90.00
#
_symmetry.space_group_name_H-M   'P 1'
#
loop_
_entity.id
_entity.type
_entity.pdbx_description
1 polymer ?
#
loop_
_entity_poly.entity_id
_entity_poly.type
_entity_poly.pdbx_seq_one_letter_code
_entity_poly.pdbx_strand_id
1 'polypeptide(L)'
;MVKLLAVFLLAGACLAQSAEPAKFYKLEFVIKEAEAAKVLSAHSFTMIAATDANNTLRTGARLPVATAAPAQYTYLDVGVSIDCRNVKESAAGLSMYISADVSSVPAESNGTPPVVHQNRWTTGVIVPLQKSTVLFASDDMTTKHQMRLELTATPVR
;
A
#
# COMPACT_ATOMS: atom_id res chain seq x y z
N MET A 1 -5.00 7.10 -72.32
CA MET A 1 -5.76 6.77 -71.08
C MET A 1 -5.71 5.26 -70.95
N VAL A 2 -5.06 4.60 -69.99
CA VAL A 2 -5.33 4.54 -68.54
C VAL A 2 -4.03 4.15 -67.79
N LYS A 3 -3.99 4.46 -66.50
CA LYS A 3 -2.85 4.78 -65.64
C LYS A 3 -2.02 3.59 -65.11
N LEU A 4 -0.77 3.95 -64.83
CA LEU A 4 0.31 3.28 -64.10
C LEU A 4 -0.13 2.76 -62.72
N LEU A 5 0.21 1.50 -62.43
CA LEU A 5 -0.01 0.83 -61.15
C LEU A 5 1.13 1.18 -60.18
N ALA A 6 0.85 1.93 -59.13
CA ALA A 6 1.81 2.24 -58.07
C ALA A 6 1.52 1.36 -56.84
N VAL A 7 2.45 0.46 -56.54
CA VAL A 7 2.46 -0.37 -55.32
C VAL A 7 3.07 0.48 -54.21
N PHE A 8 2.27 0.85 -53.20
CA PHE A 8 2.75 1.48 -51.97
C PHE A 8 3.12 0.40 -50.95
N LEU A 9 4.41 0.30 -50.62
CA LEU A 9 4.92 -0.37 -49.42
C LEU A 9 4.40 0.40 -48.19
N LEU A 10 3.57 -0.24 -47.35
CA LEU A 10 3.42 0.20 -45.95
C LEU A 10 4.49 -0.48 -45.11
N ALA A 11 5.54 0.29 -44.81
CA ALA A 11 6.51 -0.06 -43.78
C ALA A 11 5.82 -0.02 -42.41
N GLY A 12 5.69 -1.18 -41.78
CA GLY A 12 5.29 -1.30 -40.39
C GLY A 12 6.40 -0.76 -39.49
N ALA A 13 6.26 0.49 -39.06
CA ALA A 13 7.04 1.01 -37.95
C ALA A 13 6.48 0.41 -36.66
N CYS A 14 7.06 -0.71 -36.21
CA CYS A 14 6.97 -1.11 -34.81
C CYS A 14 7.60 0.01 -33.96
N LEU A 15 6.77 0.86 -33.37
CA LEU A 15 7.20 1.73 -32.28
C LEU A 15 7.57 0.83 -31.12
N ALA A 16 8.86 0.48 -31.02
CA ALA A 16 9.44 -0.05 -29.81
C ALA A 16 9.34 1.06 -28.76
N GLN A 17 8.29 1.03 -27.94
CA GLN A 17 8.19 1.87 -26.76
C GLN A 17 9.35 1.47 -25.85
N SER A 18 10.43 2.25 -25.84
CA SER A 18 11.53 2.02 -24.90
C SER A 18 10.96 2.23 -23.51
N ALA A 19 10.71 1.13 -22.79
CA ALA A 19 10.35 1.20 -21.40
C ALA A 19 11.50 1.90 -20.66
N GLU A 20 11.20 3.00 -19.98
CA GLU A 20 12.18 3.66 -19.13
C GLU A 20 12.66 2.63 -18.08
N PRO A 21 13.97 2.55 -17.78
CA PRO A 21 14.46 1.67 -16.75
C PRO A 21 13.73 1.90 -15.42
N ALA A 22 13.49 0.82 -14.69
CA ALA A 22 12.87 0.89 -13.39
C ALA A 22 13.68 1.79 -12.44
N LYS A 23 13.01 2.80 -11.90
CA LYS A 23 13.51 3.60 -10.77
C LYS A 23 13.02 3.00 -9.46
N PHE A 24 13.86 3.13 -8.43
CA PHE A 24 13.62 2.57 -7.11
C PHE A 24 13.50 3.66 -6.06
N TYR A 25 12.55 3.51 -5.14
CA TYR A 25 12.31 4.44 -4.04
C TYR A 25 12.19 3.69 -2.72
N LYS A 26 12.89 4.16 -1.69
CA LYS A 26 12.61 3.78 -0.30
C LYS A 26 11.30 4.44 0.11
N LEU A 27 10.29 3.62 0.36
CA LEU A 27 9.01 4.04 0.94
C LEU A 27 9.05 3.74 2.44
N GLU A 28 8.93 4.78 3.25
CA GLU A 28 8.86 4.68 4.71
C GLU A 28 7.46 5.09 5.17
N PHE A 29 6.71 4.09 5.64
CA PHE A 29 5.39 4.26 6.22
C PHE A 29 5.48 4.38 7.72
N VAL A 30 4.74 5.31 8.31
CA VAL A 30 4.61 5.42 9.76
C VAL A 30 3.13 5.39 10.12
N ILE A 31 2.74 4.35 10.87
CA ILE A 31 1.41 4.25 11.45
C ILE A 31 1.49 4.81 12.86
N LYS A 32 0.66 5.81 13.16
CA LYS A 32 0.56 6.43 14.48
C LYS A 32 -0.83 6.26 15.03
N GLU A 33 -0.90 5.92 16.31
CA GLU A 33 -2.12 6.04 17.09
C GLU A 33 -1.91 7.10 18.16
N ALA A 34 -2.93 7.93 18.36
CA ALA A 34 -2.91 8.99 19.36
C ALA A 34 -4.25 9.06 20.08
N GLU A 35 -4.23 9.59 21.30
CA GLU A 35 -5.43 9.90 22.06
C GLU A 35 -5.29 11.29 22.68
N ALA A 36 -6.27 12.17 22.45
CA ALA A 36 -6.29 13.52 23.01
C ALA A 36 -4.95 14.28 22.87
N ALA A 37 -4.35 14.22 21.66
CA ALA A 37 -3.04 14.77 21.27
C ALA A 37 -1.78 14.05 21.78
N LYS A 38 -1.90 13.02 22.62
CA LYS A 38 -0.77 12.17 23.03
C LYS A 38 -0.61 11.01 22.04
N VAL A 39 0.58 10.87 21.45
CA VAL A 39 0.91 9.67 20.66
C VAL A 39 1.00 8.46 21.60
N LEU A 40 0.14 7.47 21.35
CA LEU A 40 0.11 6.20 22.07
C LEU A 40 1.10 5.20 21.49
N SER A 41 1.15 5.11 20.16
CA SER A 41 2.04 4.21 19.44
C SER A 41 2.49 4.83 18.11
N ALA A 42 3.67 4.41 17.67
CA ALA A 42 4.21 4.74 16.36
C ALA A 42 5.02 3.55 15.83
N HIS A 43 4.68 3.05 14.66
CA HIS A 43 5.34 1.92 14.03
C HIS A 43 5.77 2.27 12.61
N SER A 44 7.05 2.04 12.32
CA SER A 44 7.64 2.32 11.00
C SER A 44 7.78 1.04 10.18
N PHE A 45 7.37 1.11 8.92
CA PHE A 45 7.46 0.02 7.95
C PHE A 45 8.16 0.55 6.70
N THR A 46 9.13 -0.19 6.17
CA THR A 46 9.92 0.25 5.02
C THR A 46 9.93 -0.79 3.92
N MET A 47 9.83 -0.35 2.68
CA MET A 47 10.12 -1.17 1.49
C MET A 47 10.87 -0.37 0.43
N ILE A 48 11.59 -1.07 -0.44
CA ILE A 48 12.06 -0.51 -1.70
C ILE A 48 11.02 -0.82 -2.76
N ALA A 49 10.44 0.22 -3.37
CA ALA A 49 9.44 0.10 -4.41
C ALA A 49 10.04 0.39 -5.78
N ALA A 50 9.77 -0.49 -6.74
CA ALA A 50 10.08 -0.27 -8.15
C ALA A 50 8.89 0.36 -8.88
N THR A 51 9.19 1.20 -9.87
CA THR A 51 8.19 1.91 -10.69
C THR A 51 7.48 1.02 -11.73
N ASP A 52 8.06 -0.13 -12.05
CA ASP A 52 7.54 -1.10 -13.03
C ASP A 52 6.92 -2.34 -12.37
N ALA A 53 6.83 -2.38 -11.04
CA ALA A 53 6.34 -3.53 -10.29
C ALA A 53 5.19 -3.17 -9.34
N ASN A 54 4.42 -4.19 -8.95
CA ASN A 54 3.56 -4.11 -7.78
C ASN A 54 4.41 -4.37 -6.53
N ASN A 55 4.32 -3.47 -5.56
CA ASN A 55 5.14 -3.53 -4.35
C ASN A 55 4.23 -3.82 -3.16
N THR A 56 4.57 -4.84 -2.38
CA THR A 56 3.72 -5.31 -1.29
C THR A 56 4.55 -5.47 -0.03
N LEU A 57 4.05 -4.95 1.09
CA LEU A 57 4.61 -5.16 2.42
C LEU A 57 3.56 -5.90 3.26
N ARG A 58 3.99 -6.98 3.93
CA ARG A 58 3.15 -7.78 4.83
C ARG A 58 3.93 -8.04 6.12
N THR A 59 3.30 -7.81 7.25
CA THR A 59 3.85 -8.12 8.57
C THR A 59 2.71 -8.39 9.52
N GLY A 60 2.83 -9.41 10.36
CA GLY A 60 1.72 -9.83 11.20
C GLY A 60 1.87 -11.25 11.72
N ALA A 61 0.79 -11.75 12.29
CA ALA A 61 0.64 -13.11 12.78
C ALA A 61 -0.54 -13.78 12.09
N ARG A 62 -0.51 -15.11 12.09
CA ARG A 62 -1.60 -15.94 11.57
C ARG A 62 -2.25 -16.69 12.73
N LEU A 63 -3.44 -16.27 13.12
CA LEU A 63 -4.13 -16.74 14.31
C LEU A 63 -5.07 -17.92 13.98
N PRO A 64 -5.00 -19.05 14.71
CA PRO A 64 -5.97 -20.12 14.56
C PRO A 64 -7.31 -19.75 15.21
N VAL A 65 -8.41 -19.99 14.50
CA VAL A 65 -9.78 -19.76 14.98
C VAL A 65 -10.55 -21.08 14.85
N ALA A 66 -11.10 -21.57 15.96
CA ALA A 66 -11.93 -22.76 15.96
C ALA A 66 -13.27 -22.49 15.26
N THR A 67 -13.67 -23.35 14.33
CA THR A 67 -14.86 -23.20 13.47
C THR A 67 -15.93 -24.25 13.71
N ALA A 68 -15.57 -25.42 14.23
CA ALA A 68 -16.50 -26.48 14.58
C ALA A 68 -15.91 -27.43 15.64
N ALA A 69 -16.78 -28.19 16.30
CA ALA A 69 -16.44 -29.34 17.12
C ALA A 69 -16.80 -30.65 16.38
N PRO A 70 -15.92 -31.67 16.33
CA PRO A 70 -14.56 -31.72 16.87
C PRO A 70 -13.60 -30.74 16.15
N ALA A 71 -12.48 -30.39 16.80
CA ALA A 71 -11.68 -29.20 16.52
C ALA A 71 -11.27 -29.02 15.03
N GLN A 72 -12.01 -28.17 14.32
CA GLN A 72 -11.68 -27.69 12.99
C GLN A 72 -11.21 -26.23 13.08
N TYR A 73 -10.02 -25.93 12.57
CA TYR A 73 -9.45 -24.58 12.62
C TYR A 73 -9.45 -23.91 11.25
N THR A 74 -9.77 -22.62 11.22
CA THR A 74 -9.39 -21.70 10.14
C THR A 74 -8.28 -20.77 10.65
N TYR A 75 -7.63 -20.06 9.74
CA TYR A 75 -6.57 -19.14 10.09
C TYR A 75 -6.89 -17.74 9.60
N LEU A 76 -6.70 -16.76 10.48
CA LEU A 76 -6.87 -15.35 10.20
C LEU A 76 -5.53 -14.64 10.24
N ASP A 77 -5.18 -13.94 9.16
CA ASP A 77 -4.01 -13.08 9.13
C ASP A 77 -4.34 -11.73 9.79
N VAL A 78 -3.53 -11.35 10.77
CA VAL A 78 -3.67 -10.11 11.54
C VAL A 78 -2.35 -9.37 11.54
N GLY A 79 -2.38 -8.09 11.20
CA GLY A 79 -1.20 -7.22 11.16
C GLY A 79 -1.34 -6.13 10.12
N VAL A 80 -0.22 -5.74 9.51
CA VAL A 80 -0.13 -4.67 8.52
C VAL A 80 0.10 -5.25 7.13
N SER A 81 -0.77 -4.85 6.20
CA SER A 81 -0.68 -5.16 4.78
C SER A 81 -0.76 -3.88 3.97
N ILE A 82 0.31 -3.54 3.25
CA ILE A 82 0.38 -2.35 2.40
C ILE A 82 0.71 -2.77 0.97
N ASP A 83 -0.10 -2.31 0.02
CA ASP A 83 0.09 -2.49 -1.41
C ASP A 83 0.28 -1.15 -2.09
N CYS A 84 1.37 -1.03 -2.84
CA CYS A 84 1.67 0.12 -3.69
C CYS A 84 1.68 -0.33 -5.15
N ARG A 85 0.78 0.25 -5.94
CA ARG A 85 0.58 -0.07 -7.36
C ARG A 85 0.71 1.19 -8.21
N ASN A 86 1.01 1.00 -9.49
CA ASN A 86 1.13 2.08 -10.47
C ASN A 86 2.08 3.19 -10.00
N VAL A 87 3.21 2.80 -9.41
CA VAL A 87 4.21 3.74 -8.88
C VAL A 87 4.87 4.45 -10.05
N LYS A 88 4.72 5.76 -10.15
CA LYS A 88 5.27 6.57 -11.25
C LYS A 88 5.85 7.86 -10.73
N GLU A 89 7.07 8.17 -11.16
CA GLU A 89 7.68 9.47 -10.89
C GLU A 89 7.04 10.55 -11.77
N SER A 90 6.87 11.74 -11.21
CA SER A 90 6.41 12.95 -11.89
C SER A 90 7.19 14.17 -11.37
N ALA A 91 7.04 15.31 -12.03
CA ALA A 91 7.64 16.56 -11.55
C ALA A 91 7.19 16.98 -10.14
N ALA A 92 5.99 16.55 -9.70
CA ALA A 92 5.45 16.87 -8.38
C ALA A 92 5.91 15.89 -7.28
N GLY A 93 6.53 14.76 -7.65
CA GLY A 93 6.92 13.70 -6.75
C GLY A 93 6.48 12.33 -7.25
N LEU A 94 6.34 11.38 -6.31
CA LEU A 94 6.02 10.00 -6.61
C LEU A 94 4.50 9.76 -6.53
N SER A 95 3.88 9.48 -7.67
CA SER A 95 2.47 9.12 -7.76
C SER A 95 2.27 7.61 -7.62
N MET A 96 1.24 7.19 -6.89
CA MET A 96 0.93 5.77 -6.72
C MET A 96 -0.49 5.55 -6.19
N TYR A 97 -0.98 4.32 -6.35
CA TYR A 97 -2.16 3.83 -5.67
C TYR A 97 -1.74 3.01 -4.45
N ILE A 98 -2.29 3.34 -3.29
CA ILE A 98 -1.97 2.69 -2.01
C ILE A 98 -3.23 2.03 -1.47
N SER A 99 -3.14 0.75 -1.14
CA SER A 99 -4.11 0.05 -0.30
C SER A 99 -3.40 -0.37 0.99
N ALA A 100 -3.90 0.07 2.14
CA ALA A 100 -3.34 -0.28 3.43
C ALA A 100 -4.42 -0.88 4.32
N ASP A 101 -4.08 -1.96 5.00
CA ASP A 101 -4.92 -2.71 5.92
C ASP A 101 -4.11 -2.93 7.20
N VAL A 102 -4.64 -2.44 8.32
CA VAL A 102 -4.01 -2.54 9.62
C VAL A 102 -5.01 -3.22 10.54
N SER A 103 -4.63 -4.38 11.05
CA SER A 103 -5.45 -5.18 11.95
C SER A 103 -4.71 -5.58 13.21
N SER A 104 -5.46 -5.69 14.30
CA SER A 104 -4.96 -6.12 15.60
C SER A 104 -6.02 -6.93 16.34
N VAL A 105 -5.55 -7.77 17.28
CA VAL A 105 -6.40 -8.53 18.20
C VAL A 105 -5.99 -8.16 19.63
N PRO A 106 -6.94 -7.87 20.54
CA PRO A 106 -6.64 -7.61 21.94
C PRO A 106 -5.92 -8.79 22.61
N ALA A 107 -5.06 -8.52 23.58
CA ALA A 107 -4.21 -9.54 24.22
C ALA A 107 -4.97 -10.63 25.00
N GLU A 108 -6.26 -10.45 25.27
CA GLU A 108 -7.08 -11.40 26.04
C GLU A 108 -8.14 -12.07 25.16
N SER A 109 -7.88 -13.30 24.69
CA SER A 109 -8.93 -14.17 24.12
C SER A 109 -9.28 -15.28 25.11
N ASN A 110 -10.27 -15.04 25.97
CA ASN A 110 -10.75 -15.99 26.99
C ASN A 110 -11.61 -17.12 26.38
N GLY A 111 -11.09 -17.85 25.39
CA GLY A 111 -11.80 -18.97 24.74
C GLY A 111 -13.00 -18.55 23.86
N THR A 112 -13.22 -17.25 23.68
CA THR A 112 -14.21 -16.67 22.76
C THR A 112 -13.52 -16.34 21.43
N PRO A 113 -14.19 -16.46 20.26
CA PRO A 113 -13.62 -16.01 19.00
C PRO A 113 -13.08 -14.56 19.10
N PRO A 114 -11.87 -14.28 18.59
CA PRO A 114 -11.22 -12.99 18.78
C PRO A 114 -11.99 -11.89 18.04
N VAL A 115 -12.18 -10.75 18.70
CA VAL A 115 -12.62 -9.51 18.04
C VAL A 115 -11.40 -8.88 17.38
N VAL A 116 -11.51 -8.61 16.09
CA VAL A 116 -10.42 -8.03 15.29
C VAL A 116 -10.74 -6.57 15.05
N HIS A 117 -9.85 -5.68 15.48
CA HIS A 117 -9.88 -4.28 15.09
C HIS A 117 -9.20 -4.17 13.74
N GLN A 118 -9.85 -3.51 12.77
CA GLN A 118 -9.32 -3.40 11.42
C GLN A 118 -9.59 -2.00 10.88
N ASN A 119 -8.55 -1.40 10.29
CA ASN A 119 -8.65 -0.17 9.56
C ASN A 119 -8.09 -0.36 8.16
N ARG A 120 -8.92 -0.06 7.15
CA ARG A 120 -8.60 -0.31 5.74
C ARG A 120 -8.86 0.91 4.89
N TRP A 121 -7.86 1.28 4.10
CA TRP A 121 -7.92 2.47 3.27
C TRP A 121 -7.39 2.19 1.89
N THR A 122 -7.86 2.99 0.95
CA THR A 122 -7.37 2.94 -0.40
C THR A 122 -7.42 4.32 -1.03
N THR A 123 -6.30 4.77 -1.61
CA THR A 123 -6.18 6.13 -2.14
C THR A 123 -5.16 6.20 -3.28
N GLY A 124 -5.41 7.09 -4.24
CA GLY A 124 -4.42 7.53 -5.23
C GLY A 124 -3.77 8.81 -4.72
N VAL A 125 -2.43 8.83 -4.64
CA VAL A 125 -1.69 9.93 -4.01
C VAL A 125 -0.49 10.37 -4.85
N ILE A 126 -0.06 11.61 -4.64
CA ILE A 126 1.23 12.14 -5.08
C ILE A 126 2.00 12.51 -3.82
N VAL A 127 3.13 11.84 -3.57
CA VAL A 127 3.98 12.08 -2.41
C VAL A 127 5.21 12.88 -2.86
N PRO A 128 5.38 14.13 -2.37
CA PRO A 128 6.61 14.88 -2.63
C PRO A 128 7.82 14.11 -2.09
N LEU A 129 8.89 14.07 -2.88
CA LEU A 129 10.10 13.35 -2.49
C LEU A 129 10.69 13.96 -1.20
N GLN A 130 11.16 13.09 -0.32
CA GLN A 130 11.85 13.42 0.94
C GLN A 130 10.99 14.22 1.93
N LYS A 131 9.67 14.27 1.75
CA LYS A 131 8.74 14.94 2.65
C LYS A 131 7.70 13.94 3.18
N SER A 132 7.51 13.94 4.51
CA SER A 132 6.43 13.17 5.13
C SER A 132 5.07 13.74 4.72
N THR A 133 4.20 12.86 4.22
CA THR A 133 2.85 13.17 3.79
C THR A 133 1.86 12.29 4.55
N VAL A 134 0.88 12.90 5.21
CA VAL A 134 -0.24 12.17 5.81
C VAL A 134 -1.13 11.67 4.67
N LEU A 135 -1.20 10.36 4.49
CA LEU A 135 -2.02 9.70 3.48
C LEU A 135 -3.45 9.48 3.98
N PHE A 136 -3.58 9.22 5.28
CA PHE A 136 -4.84 8.95 5.93
C PHE A 136 -4.82 9.42 7.37
N ALA A 137 -5.97 9.91 7.84
CA ALA A 137 -6.25 10.15 9.24
C ALA A 137 -7.72 9.79 9.52
N SER A 138 -7.99 9.11 10.63
CA SER A 138 -9.34 8.92 11.17
C SER A 138 -9.39 9.22 12.64
N ASP A 139 -10.53 9.79 13.04
CA ASP A 139 -10.95 9.89 14.42
C ASP A 139 -11.97 8.80 14.71
N ASP A 140 -11.89 8.21 15.89
CA ASP A 140 -12.96 7.38 16.44
C ASP A 140 -14.14 8.28 16.86
N MET A 141 -15.36 7.86 16.52
CA MET A 141 -16.59 8.61 16.82
C MET A 141 -17.01 8.48 18.29
N THR A 142 -16.50 7.47 18.99
CA THR A 142 -16.86 7.11 20.37
C THR A 142 -15.77 7.41 21.38
N THR A 143 -14.51 7.44 20.92
CA THR A 143 -13.34 7.72 21.75
C THR A 143 -12.58 8.94 21.21
N LYS A 144 -11.52 9.37 21.89
CA LYS A 144 -10.60 10.40 21.37
C LYS A 144 -9.43 9.79 20.58
N HIS A 145 -9.56 8.52 20.19
CA HIS A 145 -8.52 7.79 19.47
C HIS A 145 -8.44 8.30 18.03
N GLN A 146 -7.21 8.53 17.58
CA GLN A 146 -6.89 8.97 16.23
C GLN A 146 -5.87 8.00 15.65
N MET A 147 -6.10 7.60 14.40
CA MET A 147 -5.14 6.81 13.64
C MET A 147 -4.65 7.62 12.45
N ARG A 148 -3.34 7.57 12.17
CA ARG A 148 -2.74 8.23 11.01
C ARG A 148 -1.76 7.31 10.29
N LEU A 149 -1.77 7.39 8.97
CA LEU A 149 -0.77 6.79 8.10
C LEU A 149 0.00 7.88 7.39
N GLU A 150 1.30 7.92 7.62
CA GLU A 150 2.25 8.82 6.95
C GLU A 150 3.13 8.03 5.99
N LEU A 151 3.55 8.67 4.89
CA LEU A 151 4.51 8.14 3.93
C LEU A 151 5.57 9.18 3.61
N THR A 152 6.83 8.76 3.64
CA THR A 152 7.97 9.47 3.07
C THR A 152 8.58 8.64 1.95
N ALA A 153 8.77 9.24 0.77
CA ALA A 153 9.41 8.58 -0.38
C ALA A 153 10.80 9.17 -0.63
N THR A 154 11.83 8.33 -0.68
CA THR A 154 13.22 8.75 -0.94
C THR A 154 13.78 7.98 -2.15
N PRO A 155 14.33 8.64 -3.18
CA PRO A 155 14.99 7.94 -4.29
C PRO A 155 16.13 7.06 -3.79
N VAL A 156 16.23 5.83 -4.33
CA VAL A 156 17.40 4.96 -4.15
C VAL A 156 18.37 5.28 -5.28
N ARG A 157 19.63 5.55 -4.93
CA ARG A 157 20.70 5.82 -5.90
C ARG A 157 21.43 4.53 -6.26
#